data_AF-A0A936WK79-F1
#
_entry.id   AF-A0A936WK79-F1
#
_cell.length_a   1.000
_cell.length_b   1.000
_cell.length_c   1.000
_cell.angle_alpha   90.00
_cell.angle_beta   90.00
_cell.angle_gamma   90.00
#
_symmetry.space_group_name_H-M   'P 1'
#
loop_
_entity.id
_entity.type
_entity.pdbx_description
1 polymer ?
#
loop_
_entity_poly.entity_id
_entity_poly.type
_entity_poly.pdbx_seq_one_letter_code
_entity_poly.pdbx_strand_id
1 'polypeptide(L)'
;MVELATPQAASKFRSEIKPTWCPGCGDFGVLNSLQTACATLDINPKNLVVVSGIGCSSNLPGFIHSYGMHTLHGRGVAVAQGVKLGNHDLTVVATGGDGDGYGIGVGHFVHAVRRNIDMTYIVMNNQIYGLTTGQTSPTTTKGIKTKSTPGGNIENALNPLGIALMAGASFVARGFSGDANGLAEIMTKAIAHKGFSLVDVLSPCVTYNKMNTYAWFRERVYKLADKGHDATNIEAALKASLEWDQRIALGVLYQVERPTYEQQDPALSEFGPLVKHSLGLSDNDWKAVVQEFM
;
A
#
# COMPACT_ATOMS: atom_id res chain seq x y z
N MET A 1 19.67 -4.54 -16.38
CA MET A 1 18.40 -4.59 -17.13
C MET A 1 17.78 -5.95 -16.81
N VAL A 2 16.65 -5.98 -16.11
CA VAL A 2 15.94 -7.23 -15.84
C VAL A 2 15.20 -7.61 -17.13
N GLU A 3 15.49 -8.79 -17.66
CA GLU A 3 14.72 -9.36 -18.77
C GLU A 3 13.26 -9.54 -18.29
N LEU A 4 12.35 -8.71 -18.82
CA LEU A 4 10.93 -8.84 -18.51
C LEU A 4 10.43 -10.11 -19.21
N ALA A 5 10.06 -11.11 -18.42
CA ALA A 5 9.40 -12.32 -18.91
C ALA A 5 8.11 -11.96 -19.68
N THR A 6 7.65 -12.85 -20.56
CA THR A 6 6.41 -12.64 -21.32
C THR A 6 5.25 -12.42 -20.34
N PRO A 7 4.51 -11.29 -20.43
CA PRO A 7 3.50 -10.95 -19.43
C PRO A 7 2.45 -12.05 -19.30
N GLN A 8 2.18 -12.51 -18.07
CA GLN A 8 1.07 -13.43 -17.83
C GLN A 8 -0.26 -12.72 -18.14
N ALA A 9 -1.31 -13.49 -18.42
CA ALA A 9 -2.64 -12.90 -18.52
C ALA A 9 -3.13 -12.48 -17.13
N ALA A 10 -3.60 -11.23 -16.98
CA ALA A 10 -4.20 -10.73 -15.73
C ALA A 10 -5.37 -11.59 -15.22
N SER A 11 -5.99 -12.39 -16.09
CA SER A 11 -7.00 -13.38 -15.74
C SER A 11 -6.52 -14.42 -14.72
N LYS A 12 -5.22 -14.70 -14.63
CA LYS A 12 -4.65 -15.65 -13.66
C LYS A 12 -4.82 -15.20 -12.21
N PHE A 13 -4.97 -13.91 -11.98
CA PHE A 13 -5.17 -13.33 -10.64
C PHE A 13 -6.64 -13.10 -10.30
N ARG A 14 -7.59 -13.54 -11.15
CA ARG A 14 -9.02 -13.43 -10.86
C ARG A 14 -9.45 -14.53 -9.89
N SER A 15 -10.03 -14.13 -8.76
CA SER A 15 -10.67 -15.06 -7.81
C SER A 15 -12.01 -15.55 -8.37
N GLU A 16 -12.45 -16.73 -7.91
CA GLU A 16 -13.81 -17.22 -8.15
C GLU A 16 -14.86 -16.39 -7.37
N ILE A 17 -14.44 -15.77 -6.27
CA ILE A 17 -15.27 -14.87 -5.47
C ILE A 17 -15.33 -13.52 -6.16
N LYS A 18 -16.55 -13.11 -6.54
CA LYS A 18 -16.79 -11.81 -7.17
C LYS A 18 -16.80 -10.68 -6.13
N PRO A 19 -16.22 -9.50 -6.45
CA PRO A 19 -16.30 -8.36 -5.54
C PRO A 19 -17.74 -7.95 -5.23
N THR A 20 -18.01 -7.67 -3.96
CA THR A 20 -19.32 -7.24 -3.44
C THR A 20 -19.41 -5.73 -3.22
N TRP A 21 -18.48 -4.96 -3.79
CA TRP A 21 -18.49 -3.51 -3.72
C TRP A 21 -19.66 -2.91 -4.49
N CYS A 22 -20.05 -1.68 -4.10
CA CYS A 22 -21.11 -0.95 -4.76
C CYS A 22 -20.79 -0.75 -6.26
N PRO A 23 -21.77 -0.85 -7.17
CA PRO A 23 -21.56 -0.52 -8.59
C PRO A 23 -20.97 0.88 -8.75
N GLY A 24 -19.81 0.98 -9.40
CA GLY A 24 -19.07 2.24 -9.58
C GLY A 24 -18.08 2.57 -8.47
N CYS A 25 -17.85 1.70 -7.48
CA CYS A 25 -16.79 1.86 -6.50
C CYS A 25 -15.40 1.93 -7.16
N GLY A 26 -14.53 2.84 -6.70
CA GLY A 26 -13.13 2.94 -7.15
C GLY A 26 -12.29 1.70 -6.90
N ASP A 27 -12.64 0.90 -5.88
CA ASP A 27 -11.86 -0.28 -5.47
C ASP A 27 -11.80 -1.36 -6.59
N PHE A 28 -12.78 -1.39 -7.50
CA PHE A 28 -12.72 -2.22 -8.71
C PHE A 28 -11.51 -1.87 -9.59
N GLY A 29 -11.22 -0.58 -9.77
CA GLY A 29 -10.07 -0.11 -10.53
C GLY A 29 -8.76 -0.51 -9.85
N VAL A 30 -8.71 -0.41 -8.51
CA VAL A 30 -7.54 -0.80 -7.71
C VAL A 30 -7.25 -2.30 -7.83
N LEU A 31 -8.27 -3.15 -7.71
CA LEU A 31 -8.15 -4.60 -7.90
C LEU A 31 -7.62 -4.94 -9.30
N ASN A 32 -8.22 -4.36 -10.35
CA ASN A 32 -7.81 -4.61 -11.73
C ASN A 32 -6.36 -4.17 -12.00
N SER A 33 -5.96 -3.00 -11.48
CA SER A 33 -4.59 -2.51 -11.61
C SER A 33 -3.58 -3.38 -10.87
N LEU A 34 -3.93 -3.91 -9.69
CA LEU A 34 -3.06 -4.85 -8.96
C LEU A 34 -2.89 -6.17 -9.73
N GLN A 35 -3.99 -6.75 -10.24
CA GLN A 35 -3.93 -7.96 -11.08
C GLN A 35 -3.05 -7.75 -12.31
N THR A 36 -3.14 -6.58 -12.94
CA THR A 36 -2.34 -6.19 -14.10
C THR A 36 -0.86 -6.01 -13.74
N ALA A 37 -0.56 -5.39 -12.59
CA ALA A 37 0.80 -5.21 -12.12
C ALA A 37 1.46 -6.56 -11.81
N CYS A 38 0.76 -7.46 -11.11
CA CYS A 38 1.29 -8.79 -10.81
C CYS A 38 1.54 -9.63 -12.07
N ALA A 39 0.65 -9.52 -13.06
CA ALA A 39 0.80 -10.16 -14.37
C ALA A 39 1.97 -9.60 -15.18
N THR A 40 2.16 -8.27 -15.17
CA THR A 40 3.28 -7.58 -15.82
C THR A 40 4.63 -8.00 -15.22
N LEU A 41 4.67 -8.24 -13.91
CA LEU A 41 5.87 -8.69 -13.19
C LEU A 41 6.06 -10.20 -13.20
N ASP A 42 5.23 -10.95 -13.94
CA ASP A 42 5.29 -12.41 -14.02
C ASP A 42 5.22 -13.12 -12.64
N ILE A 43 4.57 -12.48 -11.66
CA ILE A 43 4.50 -13.03 -10.30
C ILE A 43 3.71 -14.34 -10.34
N ASN A 44 4.24 -15.38 -9.71
CA ASN A 44 3.46 -16.59 -9.50
C ASN A 44 2.44 -16.34 -8.37
N PRO A 45 1.13 -16.58 -8.55
CA PRO A 45 0.11 -16.42 -7.49
C PRO A 45 0.47 -17.08 -6.16
N LYS A 46 1.19 -18.21 -6.18
CA LYS A 46 1.64 -18.92 -4.98
C LYS A 46 2.71 -18.17 -4.17
N ASN A 47 3.39 -17.21 -4.80
CA ASN A 47 4.42 -16.36 -4.19
C ASN A 47 3.88 -14.98 -3.80
N LEU A 48 2.62 -14.68 -4.12
CA LEU A 48 1.94 -13.43 -3.75
C LEU A 48 1.13 -13.63 -2.47
N VAL A 49 1.35 -12.76 -1.49
CA VAL A 49 0.50 -12.67 -0.29
C VAL A 49 -0.11 -11.27 -0.21
N VAL A 50 -1.44 -11.21 -0.18
CA VAL A 50 -2.18 -9.96 -0.01
C VAL A 50 -2.78 -9.89 1.39
N VAL A 51 -2.31 -8.94 2.19
CA VAL A 51 -2.73 -8.76 3.58
C VAL A 51 -3.59 -7.50 3.69
N SER A 52 -4.63 -7.52 4.51
CA SER A 52 -5.49 -6.35 4.72
C SER A 52 -5.96 -6.19 6.16
N GLY A 53 -6.37 -4.97 6.52
CA GLY A 53 -7.05 -4.66 7.79
C GLY A 53 -8.56 -4.88 7.71
N ILE A 54 -9.39 -3.88 8.05
CA ILE A 54 -10.86 -3.95 7.98
C ILE A 54 -11.44 -2.71 7.26
N GLY A 55 -12.37 -2.94 6.33
CA GLY A 55 -13.05 -1.91 5.53
C GLY A 55 -13.57 -2.46 4.21
N CYS A 56 -14.24 -1.63 3.39
CA CYS A 56 -14.62 -2.05 2.04
C CYS A 56 -13.38 -2.48 1.25
N SER A 57 -12.35 -1.64 1.29
CA SER A 57 -11.03 -1.88 0.70
C SER A 57 -10.41 -3.20 1.16
N SER A 58 -10.56 -3.56 2.43
CA SER A 58 -9.94 -4.74 3.04
C SER A 58 -10.60 -6.07 2.64
N ASN A 59 -11.70 -6.06 1.88
CA ASN A 59 -12.20 -7.28 1.25
C ASN A 59 -11.33 -7.75 0.07
N LEU A 60 -10.39 -6.92 -0.40
CA LEU A 60 -9.59 -7.18 -1.60
C LEU A 60 -8.88 -8.55 -1.60
N PRO A 61 -8.27 -9.06 -0.50
CA PRO A 61 -7.65 -10.38 -0.51
C PRO A 61 -8.61 -11.53 -0.86
N GLY A 62 -9.92 -11.36 -0.67
CA GLY A 62 -10.92 -12.35 -1.11
C GLY A 62 -11.18 -12.35 -2.61
N PHE A 63 -10.82 -11.28 -3.32
CA PHE A 63 -11.16 -11.06 -4.74
C PHE A 63 -9.96 -11.22 -5.70
N ILE A 64 -8.79 -11.55 -5.17
CA ILE A 64 -7.57 -11.83 -5.94
C ILE A 64 -7.12 -13.28 -5.71
N HIS A 65 -6.74 -13.97 -6.78
CA HIS A 65 -6.23 -15.34 -6.69
C HIS A 65 -4.76 -15.31 -6.25
N SER A 66 -4.54 -15.44 -4.94
CA SER A 66 -3.23 -15.52 -4.27
C SER A 66 -3.40 -16.08 -2.86
N TYR A 67 -2.33 -16.17 -2.08
CA TYR A 67 -2.50 -16.25 -0.63
C TYR A 67 -3.03 -14.91 -0.11
N GLY A 68 -3.91 -14.94 0.90
CA GLY A 68 -4.57 -13.76 1.42
C GLY A 68 -4.82 -13.82 2.93
N MET A 69 -4.70 -12.68 3.60
CA MET A 69 -5.04 -12.54 5.03
C MET A 69 -5.94 -11.32 5.24
N HIS A 70 -7.13 -11.55 5.79
CA HIS A 70 -8.02 -10.49 6.27
C HIS A 70 -7.88 -10.41 7.79
N THR A 71 -7.27 -9.34 8.29
CA THR A 71 -6.76 -9.27 9.66
C THR A 71 -7.66 -8.41 10.55
N LEU A 72 -7.07 -7.64 11.49
CA LEU A 72 -7.79 -6.72 12.36
C LEU A 72 -7.66 -5.29 11.84
N HIS A 73 -8.62 -4.44 12.23
CA HIS A 73 -8.65 -3.05 11.83
C HIS A 73 -7.35 -2.32 12.24
N GLY A 74 -6.67 -1.73 11.27
CA GLY A 74 -5.39 -1.05 11.41
C GLY A 74 -4.17 -1.95 11.56
N ARG A 75 -4.33 -3.27 11.51
CA ARG A 75 -3.22 -4.23 11.74
C ARG A 75 -2.68 -4.86 10.46
N GLY A 76 -3.29 -4.60 9.30
CA GLY A 76 -2.86 -5.17 8.01
C GLY A 76 -1.38 -4.94 7.71
N VAL A 77 -0.88 -3.71 7.87
CA VAL A 77 0.54 -3.37 7.66
C VAL A 77 1.46 -4.03 8.69
N ALA A 78 1.01 -4.20 9.94
CA ALA A 78 1.80 -4.88 10.97
C ALA A 78 1.94 -6.38 10.66
N VAL A 79 0.85 -7.04 10.29
CA VAL A 79 0.85 -8.46 9.91
C VAL A 79 1.67 -8.67 8.64
N ALA A 80 1.53 -7.80 7.65
CA ALA A 80 2.28 -7.89 6.39
C ALA A 80 3.81 -7.81 6.60
N GLN A 81 4.28 -6.96 7.52
CA GLN A 81 5.71 -6.94 7.90
C GLN A 81 6.15 -8.29 8.46
N GLY A 82 5.35 -8.91 9.33
CA GLY A 82 5.64 -10.24 9.87
C GLY A 82 5.70 -11.32 8.78
N VAL A 83 4.77 -11.30 7.82
CA VAL A 83 4.78 -12.20 6.65
C VAL A 83 6.08 -12.04 5.86
N LYS A 84 6.45 -10.79 5.54
CA LYS A 84 7.65 -10.51 4.74
C LYS A 84 8.93 -10.89 5.46
N LEU A 85 9.06 -10.58 6.74
CA LEU A 85 10.26 -10.96 7.52
C LEU A 85 10.35 -12.47 7.77
N GLY A 86 9.20 -13.14 7.96
CA GLY A 86 9.15 -14.59 8.09
C GLY A 86 9.55 -15.31 6.79
N ASN A 87 9.12 -14.78 5.65
CA ASN A 87 9.51 -15.30 4.34
C ASN A 87 9.74 -14.19 3.30
N HIS A 88 10.97 -13.70 3.22
CA HIS A 88 11.32 -12.58 2.33
C HIS A 88 11.44 -12.96 0.84
N ASP A 89 11.27 -14.24 0.48
CA ASP A 89 11.10 -14.67 -0.93
C ASP A 89 9.72 -14.30 -1.50
N LEU A 90 8.74 -14.01 -0.63
CA LEU A 90 7.39 -13.70 -1.05
C LEU A 90 7.26 -12.24 -1.51
N THR A 91 6.40 -12.03 -2.50
CA THR A 91 5.88 -10.70 -2.81
C THR A 91 4.73 -10.42 -1.85
N VAL A 92 4.90 -9.40 -1.00
CA VAL A 92 3.92 -9.04 0.02
C VAL A 92 3.30 -7.68 -0.31
N VAL A 93 1.98 -7.68 -0.46
CA VAL A 93 1.19 -6.46 -0.70
C VAL A 93 0.20 -6.30 0.44
N ALA A 94 0.34 -5.22 1.20
CA ALA A 94 -0.69 -4.77 2.12
C ALA A 94 -1.73 -3.91 1.37
N THR A 95 -3.00 -4.07 1.71
CA THR A 95 -4.10 -3.25 1.20
C THR A 95 -4.99 -2.76 2.34
N GLY A 96 -5.50 -1.54 2.25
CA GLY A 96 -6.30 -0.95 3.31
C GLY A 96 -7.05 0.29 2.85
N GLY A 97 -7.98 0.75 3.68
CA GLY A 97 -8.63 2.05 3.49
C GLY A 97 -7.82 3.16 4.16
N ASP A 98 -8.13 4.41 3.83
CA ASP A 98 -7.63 5.59 4.53
C ASP A 98 -7.86 5.53 6.06
N GLY A 99 -9.02 5.06 6.52
CA GLY A 99 -9.29 4.86 7.94
C GLY A 99 -8.50 3.76 8.62
N ASP A 100 -8.39 2.64 7.93
CA ASP A 100 -7.64 1.49 8.39
C ASP A 100 -6.15 1.84 8.50
N GLY A 101 -5.58 2.44 7.46
CA GLY A 101 -4.17 2.77 7.38
C GLY A 101 -3.75 4.03 8.11
N TYR A 102 -4.47 5.13 7.89
CA TYR A 102 -4.09 6.46 8.38
C TYR A 102 -4.87 6.89 9.62
N GLY A 103 -5.87 6.11 10.04
CA GLY A 103 -6.60 6.29 11.30
C GLY A 103 -6.00 5.39 12.37
N ILE A 104 -6.67 4.28 12.68
CA ILE A 104 -6.25 3.36 13.74
C ILE A 104 -4.87 2.71 13.47
N GLY A 105 -4.50 2.55 12.19
CA GLY A 105 -3.24 1.93 11.76
C GLY A 105 -2.05 2.87 11.65
N VAL A 106 -2.21 4.18 11.89
CA VAL A 106 -1.20 5.20 11.54
C VAL A 106 0.15 4.96 12.20
N GLY A 107 0.16 4.49 13.45
CA GLY A 107 1.39 4.14 14.16
C GLY A 107 2.17 3.03 13.46
N HIS A 108 1.49 1.96 13.04
CA HIS A 108 2.14 0.87 12.31
C HIS A 108 2.62 1.29 10.92
N PHE A 109 1.84 2.14 10.24
CA PHE A 109 2.22 2.72 8.95
C PHE A 109 3.54 3.51 9.05
N VAL A 110 3.63 4.46 9.99
CA VAL A 110 4.84 5.28 10.18
C VAL A 110 6.07 4.40 10.48
N HIS A 111 5.91 3.37 11.33
CA HIS A 111 7.01 2.48 11.63
C HIS A 111 7.38 1.54 10.47
N ALA A 112 6.42 1.12 9.63
CA ALA A 112 6.70 0.33 8.44
C ALA A 112 7.53 1.12 7.43
N VAL A 113 7.18 2.39 7.22
CA VAL A 113 7.96 3.32 6.39
C VAL A 113 9.40 3.44 6.89
N ARG A 114 9.60 3.64 8.20
CA ARG A 114 10.92 3.75 8.81
C ARG A 114 11.77 2.49 8.66
N ARG A 115 11.15 1.31 8.77
CA ARG A 115 11.86 0.02 8.69
C ARG A 115 12.33 -0.31 7.27
N ASN A 116 11.65 0.19 6.24
CA ASN A 116 11.99 -0.08 4.84
C ASN A 116 11.97 -1.58 4.47
N ILE A 117 11.05 -2.35 5.03
CA ILE A 117 10.84 -3.77 4.67
C ILE A 117 10.34 -3.86 3.22
N ASP A 118 10.83 -4.82 2.43
CA ASP A 118 10.51 -4.98 0.99
C ASP A 118 9.06 -5.42 0.75
N MET A 119 8.13 -4.46 0.84
CA MET A 119 6.69 -4.68 0.69
C MET A 119 5.98 -3.44 0.15
N THR A 120 4.86 -3.65 -0.53
CA THR A 120 4.02 -2.56 -1.03
C THR A 120 2.79 -2.38 -0.15
N TYR A 121 2.46 -1.13 0.19
CA TYR A 121 1.21 -0.76 0.82
C TYR A 121 0.34 0.09 -0.12
N ILE A 122 -0.81 -0.45 -0.50
CA ILE A 122 -1.79 0.20 -1.37
C ILE A 122 -2.97 0.67 -0.53
N VAL A 123 -3.15 1.98 -0.43
CA VAL A 123 -4.26 2.57 0.33
C VAL A 123 -5.34 3.04 -0.62
N MET A 124 -6.54 2.49 -0.49
CA MET A 124 -7.75 2.90 -1.19
C MET A 124 -8.34 4.11 -0.47
N ASN A 125 -7.84 5.28 -0.80
CA ASN A 125 -8.17 6.55 -0.17
C ASN A 125 -9.45 7.14 -0.78
N ASN A 126 -10.57 6.82 -0.15
CA ASN A 126 -11.92 7.27 -0.54
C ASN A 126 -12.43 8.45 0.33
N GLN A 127 -11.63 8.88 1.30
CA GLN A 127 -11.88 9.98 2.23
C GLN A 127 -13.13 9.79 3.08
N ILE A 128 -13.53 8.54 3.36
CA ILE A 128 -14.73 8.25 4.14
C ILE A 128 -14.76 6.79 4.64
N TYR A 129 -15.27 6.54 5.85
CA TYR A 129 -15.48 5.17 6.31
C TYR A 129 -16.71 4.53 5.65
N GLY A 130 -16.50 3.94 4.47
CA GLY A 130 -17.58 3.37 3.65
C GLY A 130 -18.30 2.19 4.31
N LEU A 131 -17.56 1.23 4.87
CA LEU A 131 -18.14 0.00 5.43
C LEU A 131 -19.03 0.27 6.65
N THR A 132 -18.62 1.22 7.49
CA THR A 132 -19.38 1.64 8.68
C THR A 132 -20.43 2.70 8.36
N THR A 133 -20.72 2.93 7.08
CA THR A 133 -21.83 3.73 6.55
C THR A 133 -21.64 5.25 6.44
N GLY A 134 -20.40 5.73 6.32
CA GLY A 134 -20.10 7.07 5.84
C GLY A 134 -19.70 8.09 6.91
N GLN A 135 -18.84 7.70 7.86
CA GLN A 135 -18.21 8.60 8.82
C GLN A 135 -16.98 9.30 8.23
N THR A 136 -16.60 10.44 8.80
CA THR A 136 -15.32 11.10 8.50
C THR A 136 -14.14 10.14 8.68
N SER A 137 -13.19 10.21 7.77
CA SER A 137 -11.87 9.57 7.84
C SER A 137 -10.80 10.63 8.11
N PRO A 138 -9.54 10.22 8.39
CA PRO A 138 -8.43 11.16 8.56
C PRO A 138 -8.13 11.98 7.30
N THR A 139 -8.55 11.54 6.12
CA THR A 139 -8.32 12.23 4.85
C THR A 139 -9.57 12.96 4.33
N THR A 140 -10.68 12.95 5.08
CA THR A 140 -11.87 13.76 4.76
C THR A 140 -11.53 15.24 4.79
N THR A 141 -11.76 15.94 3.67
CA THR A 141 -11.53 17.39 3.58
C THR A 141 -12.35 18.15 4.63
N LYS A 142 -11.74 19.16 5.26
CA LYS A 142 -12.40 20.04 6.23
C LYS A 142 -13.68 20.65 5.66
N GLY A 143 -14.71 20.74 6.48
CA GLY A 143 -16.02 21.27 6.11
C GLY A 143 -16.95 20.26 5.42
N ILE A 144 -16.44 19.11 4.92
CA ILE A 144 -17.30 18.08 4.34
C ILE A 144 -18.23 17.52 5.41
N LYS A 145 -19.54 17.56 5.13
CA LYS A 145 -20.56 16.94 5.98
C LYS A 145 -20.60 15.45 5.73
N THR A 146 -20.57 14.68 6.80
CA THR A 146 -20.71 13.21 6.77
C THR A 146 -21.83 12.78 7.73
N LYS A 147 -22.15 11.49 7.81
CA LYS A 147 -23.17 11.02 8.75
C LYS A 147 -22.82 11.27 10.22
N SER A 148 -21.54 11.14 10.59
CA SER A 148 -21.07 11.40 11.96
C SER A 148 -20.71 12.86 12.21
N THR A 149 -20.50 13.65 11.15
CA THR A 149 -20.18 15.08 11.22
C THR A 149 -21.19 15.91 10.42
N PRO A 150 -22.47 15.99 10.86
CA PRO A 150 -23.51 16.73 10.12
C PRO A 150 -23.23 18.24 10.04
N GLY A 151 -22.45 18.79 10.98
CA GLY A 151 -21.95 20.16 10.95
C GLY A 151 -20.76 20.39 10.00
N GLY A 152 -20.20 19.33 9.41
CA GLY A 152 -18.95 19.36 8.65
C GLY A 152 -17.77 18.85 9.47
N ASN A 153 -16.78 18.25 8.79
CA ASN A 153 -15.52 17.88 9.42
C ASN A 153 -14.79 19.15 9.93
N ILE A 154 -14.37 19.17 11.18
CA ILE A 154 -13.66 20.32 11.78
C ILE A 154 -12.14 20.18 11.69
N GLU A 155 -11.65 18.96 11.51
CA GLU A 155 -10.23 18.63 11.44
C GLU A 155 -9.66 18.92 10.05
N ASN A 156 -8.36 19.17 9.98
CA ASN A 156 -7.66 19.26 8.71
C ASN A 156 -7.41 17.84 8.19
N ALA A 157 -7.53 17.65 6.87
CA ALA A 157 -7.21 16.37 6.24
C ALA A 157 -5.71 16.06 6.39
N LEU A 158 -5.41 14.81 6.74
CA LEU A 158 -4.06 14.30 6.81
C LEU A 158 -3.44 14.24 5.40
N ASN A 159 -2.16 14.60 5.26
CA ASN A 159 -1.37 14.35 4.05
C ASN A 159 -0.54 13.06 4.24
N PRO A 160 -1.05 11.88 3.81
CA PRO A 160 -0.35 10.61 4.03
C PRO A 160 0.96 10.51 3.25
N LEU A 161 1.05 11.12 2.05
CA LEU A 161 2.29 11.14 1.29
C LEU A 161 3.35 12.00 1.99
N GLY A 162 2.96 13.16 2.52
CA GLY A 162 3.85 14.00 3.33
C GLY A 162 4.37 13.28 4.57
N ILE A 163 3.51 12.52 5.26
CA ILE A 163 3.93 11.69 6.40
C ILE A 163 4.91 10.61 5.95
N ALA A 164 4.66 9.91 4.86
CA ALA A 164 5.57 8.89 4.34
C ALA A 164 6.95 9.48 3.99
N LEU A 165 6.96 10.62 3.29
CA LEU A 165 8.19 11.33 2.93
C LEU A 165 8.98 11.72 4.18
N MET A 166 8.32 12.29 5.19
CA MET A 166 8.97 12.72 6.44
C MET A 166 9.34 11.57 7.39
N ALA A 167 8.64 10.44 7.30
CA ALA A 167 9.05 9.20 7.97
C ALA A 167 10.20 8.49 7.23
N GLY A 168 10.61 8.99 6.06
CA GLY A 168 11.74 8.51 5.29
C GLY A 168 11.42 7.32 4.39
N ALA A 169 10.25 7.30 3.72
CA ALA A 169 9.92 6.28 2.72
C ALA A 169 10.91 6.28 1.54
N SER A 170 11.23 5.10 1.02
CA SER A 170 12.08 4.96 -0.18
C SER A 170 11.28 4.98 -1.48
N PHE A 171 9.96 4.75 -1.43
CA PHE A 171 9.06 4.88 -2.57
C PHE A 171 7.70 5.44 -2.13
N VAL A 172 7.26 6.51 -2.78
CA VAL A 172 5.97 7.18 -2.52
C VAL A 172 5.31 7.56 -3.84
N ALA A 173 4.07 7.11 -4.03
CA ALA A 173 3.29 7.41 -5.22
C ALA A 173 1.83 7.74 -4.90
N ARG A 174 1.19 8.52 -5.78
CA ARG A 174 -0.25 8.75 -5.78
C ARG A 174 -0.86 8.26 -7.09
N GLY A 175 -1.89 7.43 -6.98
CA GLY A 175 -2.64 6.91 -8.13
C GLY A 175 -4.10 7.35 -8.12
N PHE A 176 -4.80 7.14 -9.24
CA PHE A 176 -6.24 7.37 -9.34
C PHE A 176 -6.91 6.16 -9.97
N SER A 177 -7.91 5.59 -9.30
CA SER A 177 -8.68 4.44 -9.79
C SER A 177 -9.41 4.70 -11.12
N GLY A 178 -9.61 5.97 -11.51
CA GLY A 178 -10.15 6.34 -12.81
C GLY A 178 -9.12 6.39 -13.95
N ASP A 179 -7.82 6.26 -13.68
CA ASP A 179 -6.74 6.08 -14.65
C ASP A 179 -6.13 4.68 -14.48
N ALA A 180 -6.81 3.67 -15.02
CA ALA A 180 -6.45 2.27 -14.81
C ALA A 180 -5.02 1.93 -15.29
N ASN A 181 -4.60 2.51 -16.42
CA ASN A 181 -3.28 2.28 -17.00
C ASN A 181 -2.18 2.93 -16.16
N GLY A 182 -2.36 4.22 -15.80
CA GLY A 182 -1.40 4.91 -14.95
C GLY A 182 -1.30 4.27 -13.56
N LEU A 183 -2.43 3.82 -13.00
CA LEU A 183 -2.43 3.13 -11.72
C LEU A 183 -1.72 1.77 -11.77
N ALA A 184 -1.93 0.98 -12.84
CA ALA A 184 -1.23 -0.29 -13.03
C ALA A 184 0.29 -0.08 -13.19
N GLU A 185 0.72 0.95 -13.91
CA GLU A 185 2.13 1.30 -14.05
C GLU A 185 2.75 1.68 -12.70
N ILE A 186 2.05 2.50 -11.89
CA ILE A 186 2.50 2.88 -10.54
C ILE A 186 2.64 1.65 -9.64
N MET A 187 1.63 0.77 -9.63
CA MET A 187 1.68 -0.45 -8.82
C MET A 187 2.79 -1.40 -9.27
N THR A 188 3.05 -1.50 -10.58
CA THR A 188 4.15 -2.30 -11.13
C THR A 188 5.49 -1.79 -10.59
N LYS A 189 5.73 -0.47 -10.63
CA LYS A 189 6.95 0.14 -10.08
C LYS A 189 7.04 -0.05 -8.56
N ALA A 190 5.93 0.10 -7.84
CA ALA A 190 5.89 -0.04 -6.38
C ALA A 190 6.19 -1.46 -5.89
N ILE A 191 5.73 -2.48 -6.61
CA ILE A 191 5.98 -3.90 -6.29
C ILE A 191 7.39 -4.32 -6.69
N ALA A 192 7.95 -3.74 -7.76
CA ALA A 192 9.32 -4.01 -8.19
C ALA A 192 10.40 -3.32 -7.32
N HIS A 193 10.05 -2.20 -6.69
CA HIS A 193 10.92 -1.42 -5.81
C HIS A 193 11.40 -2.23 -4.61
N LYS A 194 12.68 -2.09 -4.23
CA LYS A 194 13.27 -2.76 -3.07
C LYS A 194 13.17 -1.91 -1.81
N GLY A 195 12.12 -2.15 -1.04
CA GLY A 195 11.84 -1.47 0.21
C GLY A 195 10.36 -1.20 0.42
N PHE A 196 10.05 -0.32 1.37
CA PHE A 196 8.66 -0.01 1.67
C PHE A 196 8.09 0.98 0.65
N SER A 197 7.11 0.54 -0.13
CA SER A 197 6.43 1.34 -1.15
C SER A 197 5.04 1.77 -0.71
N LEU A 198 4.79 3.07 -0.59
CA LEU A 198 3.42 3.59 -0.42
C LEU A 198 2.80 3.96 -1.77
N VAL A 199 1.60 3.43 -2.03
CA VAL A 199 0.73 3.87 -3.13
C VAL A 199 -0.59 4.36 -2.55
N ASP A 200 -0.75 5.68 -2.46
CA ASP A 200 -2.02 6.31 -2.05
C ASP A 200 -2.93 6.45 -3.28
N VAL A 201 -4.02 5.68 -3.33
CA VAL A 201 -4.91 5.63 -4.48
C VAL A 201 -6.18 6.41 -4.21
N LEU A 202 -6.43 7.46 -4.99
CA LEU A 202 -7.71 8.16 -5.02
C LEU A 202 -8.79 7.18 -5.53
N SER A 203 -9.63 6.68 -4.63
CA SER A 203 -10.64 5.66 -4.89
C SER A 203 -12.04 6.19 -4.56
N PRO A 204 -12.81 6.74 -5.52
CA PRO A 204 -14.09 7.37 -5.19
C PRO A 204 -15.11 6.39 -4.57
N CYS A 205 -15.63 6.73 -3.39
CA CYS A 205 -16.78 6.06 -2.78
C CYS A 205 -18.08 6.67 -3.29
N VAL A 206 -18.64 6.11 -4.37
CA VAL A 206 -19.86 6.61 -5.02
C VAL A 206 -21.10 6.61 -4.11
N THR A 207 -21.11 5.77 -3.07
CA THR A 207 -22.25 5.65 -2.15
C THR A 207 -22.31 6.78 -1.14
N TYR A 208 -21.18 7.12 -0.50
CA TYR A 208 -21.17 8.02 0.67
C TYR A 208 -20.39 9.32 0.44
N ASN A 209 -19.29 9.32 -0.32
CA ASN A 209 -18.55 10.55 -0.59
C ASN A 209 -19.09 11.22 -1.87
N LYS A 210 -19.95 12.23 -1.69
CA LYS A 210 -20.58 12.96 -2.80
C LYS A 210 -19.77 14.18 -3.27
N MET A 211 -18.66 14.50 -2.61
CA MET A 211 -17.83 15.66 -2.91
C MET A 211 -16.67 15.27 -3.84
N ASN A 212 -15.80 14.35 -3.39
CA ASN A 212 -14.63 13.92 -4.13
C ASN A 212 -15.00 12.76 -5.09
N THR A 213 -15.79 13.10 -6.10
CA THR A 213 -16.27 12.16 -7.13
C THR A 213 -15.24 11.94 -8.23
N TYR A 214 -15.50 10.98 -9.14
CA TYR A 214 -14.69 10.81 -10.35
C TYR A 214 -14.56 12.09 -11.18
N ALA A 215 -15.66 12.84 -11.36
CA ALA A 215 -15.64 14.10 -12.11
C ALA A 215 -14.73 15.13 -11.42
N TRP A 216 -14.89 15.27 -10.10
CA TRP A 216 -14.08 16.18 -9.30
C TRP A 216 -12.58 15.87 -9.43
N PHE A 217 -12.19 14.61 -9.35
CA PHE A 217 -10.80 14.22 -9.52
C PHE A 217 -10.30 14.45 -10.95
N ARG A 218 -11.06 14.06 -11.98
CA ARG A 218 -10.64 14.18 -13.39
C ARG A 218 -10.29 15.60 -13.82
N GLU A 219 -10.98 16.60 -13.26
CA GLU A 219 -10.70 18.02 -13.53
C GLU A 219 -9.37 18.49 -12.91
N ARG A 220 -8.83 17.77 -11.92
CA ARG A 220 -7.73 18.23 -11.06
C ARG A 220 -6.47 17.39 -11.21
N VAL A 221 -6.61 16.11 -11.54
CA VAL A 221 -5.46 15.21 -11.62
C VAL A 221 -4.59 15.51 -12.83
N TYR A 222 -3.27 15.44 -12.64
CA TYR A 222 -2.31 15.52 -13.71
C TYR A 222 -1.14 14.57 -13.44
N LYS A 223 -0.44 14.14 -14.50
CA LYS A 223 0.74 13.28 -14.37
C LYS A 223 1.96 14.13 -14.07
N LEU A 224 2.62 13.83 -12.96
CA LEU A 224 3.79 14.57 -12.51
C LEU A 224 5.00 14.37 -13.44
N ALA A 225 5.13 13.17 -14.04
CA ALA A 225 6.16 12.84 -15.01
C ALA A 225 6.16 13.76 -16.24
N ASP A 226 4.97 14.17 -16.72
CA ASP A 226 4.82 15.08 -17.87
C ASP A 226 5.37 16.49 -17.60
N LYS A 227 5.74 16.79 -16.35
CA LYS A 227 6.34 18.07 -15.93
C LYS A 227 7.84 17.98 -15.70
N GLY A 228 8.49 16.87 -16.06
CA GLY A 228 9.93 16.68 -15.88
C GLY A 228 10.34 16.53 -14.41
N HIS A 229 9.47 15.95 -13.59
CA HIS A 229 9.72 15.75 -12.17
C HIS A 229 10.87 14.78 -11.90
N ASP A 230 11.76 15.16 -11.00
CA ASP A 230 12.82 14.31 -10.48
C ASP A 230 12.32 13.58 -9.22
N ALA A 231 12.10 12.27 -9.36
CA ALA A 231 11.63 11.41 -8.27
C ALA A 231 12.68 11.19 -7.17
N THR A 232 13.92 11.66 -7.31
CA THR A 232 14.94 11.60 -6.24
C THR A 232 14.94 12.86 -5.36
N ASN A 233 14.21 13.90 -5.76
CA ASN A 233 14.16 15.17 -5.05
C ASN A 233 13.01 15.19 -4.01
N ILE A 234 13.36 15.08 -2.73
CA ILE A 234 12.39 15.04 -1.63
C ILE A 234 11.61 16.37 -1.46
N GLU A 235 12.22 17.52 -1.73
CA GLU A 235 11.56 18.82 -1.63
C GLU A 235 10.48 18.97 -2.72
N ALA A 236 10.81 18.56 -3.94
CA ALA A 236 9.86 18.53 -5.05
C ALA A 236 8.71 17.54 -4.76
N ALA A 237 9.03 16.36 -4.22
CA ALA A 237 8.03 15.37 -3.81
C ALA A 237 7.09 15.90 -2.72
N LEU A 238 7.65 16.58 -1.69
CA LEU A 238 6.87 17.22 -0.63
C LEU A 238 5.95 18.29 -1.19
N LYS A 239 6.46 19.17 -2.05
CA LYS A 239 5.67 20.21 -2.70
C LYS A 239 4.51 19.62 -3.49
N ALA A 240 4.78 18.59 -4.32
CA ALA A 240 3.75 17.89 -5.09
C ALA A 240 2.71 17.19 -4.19
N SER A 241 3.14 16.67 -3.03
CA SER A 241 2.23 16.01 -2.07
C SER A 241 1.19 16.96 -1.47
N LEU A 242 1.55 18.24 -1.31
CA LEU A 242 0.72 19.31 -0.74
C LEU A 242 -0.30 19.87 -1.73
N GLU A 243 -0.19 19.55 -3.02
CA GLU A 243 -1.11 20.04 -4.03
C GLU A 243 -2.49 19.38 -3.87
N TRP A 244 -3.48 20.23 -3.62
CA TRP A 244 -4.88 19.87 -3.42
C TRP A 244 -5.79 20.97 -3.98
N ASP A 245 -7.09 20.69 -4.10
CA ASP A 245 -8.18 21.56 -4.59
C ASP A 245 -8.11 22.03 -6.05
N GLN A 246 -6.99 22.62 -6.49
CA GLN A 246 -6.81 23.16 -7.85
C GLN A 246 -6.23 22.13 -8.80
N ARG A 247 -5.22 21.40 -8.32
CA ARG A 247 -4.57 20.33 -9.07
C ARG A 247 -4.01 19.27 -8.11
N ILE A 248 -3.90 18.05 -8.58
CA ILE A 248 -3.49 16.90 -7.79
C ILE A 248 -2.49 16.08 -8.60
N ALA A 249 -1.25 16.02 -8.12
CA ALA A 249 -0.20 15.25 -8.77
C ALA A 249 -0.46 13.74 -8.67
N LEU A 250 -0.37 13.04 -9.79
CA LEU A 250 -0.34 11.58 -9.91
C LEU A 250 1.03 11.10 -10.39
N GLY A 251 1.37 9.86 -10.05
CA GLY A 251 2.63 9.21 -10.44
C GLY A 251 3.49 8.87 -9.24
N VAL A 252 4.75 8.53 -9.52
CA VAL A 252 5.79 8.36 -8.50
C VAL A 252 6.28 9.74 -8.08
N LEU A 253 6.03 10.12 -6.83
CA LEU A 253 6.48 11.39 -6.27
C LEU A 253 7.92 11.28 -5.78
N TYR A 254 8.27 10.14 -5.18
CA TYR A 254 9.60 9.91 -4.63
C TYR A 254 10.01 8.45 -4.82
N GLN A 255 11.26 8.23 -5.21
CA GLN A 255 11.89 6.92 -5.32
C GLN A 255 13.40 7.04 -5.14
N VAL A 256 13.95 6.30 -4.19
CA VAL A 256 15.41 6.15 -3.96
C VAL A 256 15.73 4.74 -3.52
N GLU A 257 16.89 4.22 -3.90
CA GLU A 257 17.38 2.93 -3.45
C GLU A 257 18.11 3.07 -2.11
N ARG A 258 17.82 2.16 -1.17
CA ARG A 258 18.57 2.01 0.08
C ARG A 258 18.35 0.61 0.66
N PRO A 259 19.24 0.12 1.55
CA PRO A 259 19.08 -1.20 2.15
C PRO A 259 17.71 -1.39 2.81
N THR A 260 17.12 -2.55 2.58
CA THR A 260 15.88 -2.99 3.24
C THR A 260 16.18 -3.48 4.65
N TYR A 261 15.16 -3.69 5.48
CA TYR A 261 15.35 -4.15 6.86
C TYR A 261 16.05 -5.52 6.88
N GLU A 262 15.53 -6.45 6.09
CA GLU A 262 16.01 -7.83 5.98
C GLU A 262 17.41 -7.94 5.36
N GLN A 263 17.87 -6.93 4.61
CA GLN A 263 19.26 -6.86 4.14
C GLN A 263 20.24 -6.39 5.21
N GLN A 264 19.76 -5.71 6.25
CA GLN A 264 20.60 -5.13 7.31
C GLN A 264 20.63 -6.00 8.57
N ASP A 265 19.64 -6.86 8.78
CA ASP A 265 19.58 -7.78 9.90
C ASP A 265 20.39 -9.06 9.58
N PRO A 266 21.50 -9.36 10.29
CA PRO A 266 22.34 -10.53 10.00
C PRO A 266 21.57 -11.86 10.07
N ALA A 267 20.57 -11.96 10.94
CA ALA A 267 19.77 -13.18 11.06
C ALA A 267 18.94 -13.46 9.79
N LEU A 268 18.64 -12.42 9.00
CA LEU A 268 17.86 -12.53 7.77
C LEU A 268 18.74 -12.51 6.52
N SER A 269 19.81 -11.70 6.51
CA SER A 269 20.67 -11.51 5.34
C SER A 269 21.65 -12.68 5.13
N GLU A 270 22.16 -13.28 6.21
CA GLU A 270 23.14 -14.38 6.11
C GLU A 270 22.47 -15.76 6.02
N PHE A 271 21.36 -15.94 6.73
CA PHE A 271 20.69 -17.25 6.87
C PHE A 271 19.41 -17.38 6.01
N GLY A 272 19.01 -16.33 5.31
CA GLY A 272 17.82 -16.32 4.47
C GLY A 272 16.50 -16.38 5.27
N PRO A 273 15.38 -16.74 4.63
CA PRO A 273 14.05 -16.70 5.23
C PRO A 273 13.91 -17.55 6.49
N LEU A 274 13.28 -17.01 7.55
CA LEU A 274 13.07 -17.73 8.82
C LEU A 274 12.33 -19.06 8.65
N VAL A 275 11.39 -19.13 7.69
CA VAL A 275 10.66 -20.38 7.37
C VAL A 275 11.54 -21.51 6.84
N LYS A 276 12.80 -21.23 6.45
CA LYS A 276 13.78 -22.20 5.99
C LYS A 276 14.80 -22.58 7.07
N HIS A 277 14.78 -21.92 8.22
CA HIS A 277 15.71 -22.19 9.31
C HIS A 277 15.34 -23.51 10.00
N SER A 278 16.35 -24.28 10.42
CA SER A 278 16.13 -25.45 11.27
C SER A 278 15.66 -25.00 12.66
N LEU A 279 14.62 -25.66 13.18
CA LEU A 279 14.15 -25.40 14.54
C LEU A 279 15.07 -26.08 15.57
N GLY A 280 15.34 -25.38 16.68
CA GLY A 280 16.12 -25.90 17.80
C GLY A 280 17.56 -25.40 17.84
N LEU A 281 18.21 -25.57 18.99
CA LEU A 281 19.64 -25.35 19.18
C LEU A 281 20.35 -26.69 19.11
N SER A 282 21.52 -26.76 18.47
CA SER A 282 22.37 -27.93 18.62
C SER A 282 22.94 -28.01 20.04
N ASP A 283 23.38 -29.19 20.47
CA ASP A 283 24.07 -29.35 21.76
C ASP A 283 25.29 -28.42 21.87
N ASN A 284 25.94 -28.11 20.75
CA ASN A 284 27.08 -27.21 20.71
C ASN A 284 26.65 -25.75 20.88
N ASP A 285 25.56 -25.33 20.23
CA ASP A 285 25.00 -23.98 20.40
C ASP A 285 24.56 -23.77 21.85
N TRP A 286 23.89 -24.77 22.43
CA TRP A 286 23.47 -24.74 23.84
C TRP A 286 24.66 -24.61 24.78
N LYS A 287 25.71 -25.43 24.60
CA LYS A 287 26.94 -25.35 25.40
C LYS A 287 27.62 -23.99 25.27
N ALA A 288 27.69 -23.44 24.05
CA ALA A 288 28.27 -22.12 23.80
C ALA A 288 27.52 -21.01 24.55
N VAL A 289 26.19 -21.01 24.48
CA VAL A 289 25.34 -20.05 25.23
C VAL A 289 25.56 -20.20 26.73
N VAL A 290 25.51 -21.42 27.27
CA VAL A 290 25.69 -21.63 28.72
C VAL A 290 27.09 -21.21 29.19
N GLN A 291 28.13 -21.44 28.38
CA GLN A 291 29.50 -21.03 28.69
C GLN A 291 29.68 -19.50 28.73
N GLU A 292 28.91 -18.73 27.97
CA GLU A 292 28.96 -17.27 28.00
C GLU A 292 28.52 -16.68 29.36
N PHE A 293 27.69 -17.43 30.11
CA PHE A 293 27.13 -17.01 31.40
C PHE A 293 27.80 -17.66 32.62
N MET A 294 28.82 -18.50 32.45
CA MET A 294 29.59 -19.15 33.53
C MET A 294 31.01 -18.59 33.63
#